data_AF-A0A977SR08-F1
#
_entry.id   AF-A0A977SR08-F1
#
_cell.length_a   1.000
_cell.length_b   1.000
_cell.length_c   1.000
_cell.angle_alpha   90.00
_cell.angle_beta   90.00
_cell.angle_gamma   90.00
#
_symmetry.space_group_name_H-M   'P 1'
#
loop_
_entity.id
_entity.type
_entity.pdbx_description
1 polymer ?
#
loop_
_entity_poly.entity_id
_entity_poly.type
_entity_poly.pdbx_seq_one_letter_code
_entity_poly.pdbx_strand_id
1 'polypeptide(L)'
;MADTLRSPHYKKKTTRNSSDLETSFPGLKGKPIISWEEKVGLAHLREMRYSQGSLRIKHRGLYYIYAQILFRYHADHPMVTREYQLIQYVYRKMSKYPKPTLILRGASTWCSGNHNLYSVYQGGVFSLLNGDKIFVTVSNVSLVDVDEASSYLGAFKMD
;
A
#
# COMPACT_ATOMS: atom_id res chain seq x y z
N MET A 1 -26.11 -27.42 28.26
CA MET A 1 -24.66 -27.52 28.55
C MET A 1 -24.10 -28.59 27.61
N ALA A 2 -23.21 -28.36 26.66
CA ALA A 2 -22.41 -27.21 26.29
C ALA A 2 -22.21 -27.23 24.74
N ASP A 3 -22.39 -26.09 24.08
CA ASP A 3 -22.06 -25.92 22.66
C ASP A 3 -20.56 -25.65 22.52
N THR A 4 -19.87 -26.51 21.78
CA THR A 4 -18.44 -26.35 21.48
C THR A 4 -18.32 -25.52 20.20
N LEU A 5 -18.15 -24.20 20.35
CA LEU A 5 -17.86 -23.29 19.24
C LEU A 5 -16.47 -23.60 18.66
N ARG A 6 -16.45 -24.21 17.49
CA ARG A 6 -15.25 -24.53 16.71
C ARG A 6 -14.69 -23.24 16.11
N SER A 7 -13.52 -22.82 16.60
CA SER A 7 -12.77 -21.67 16.10
C SER A 7 -12.44 -21.84 14.60
N PRO A 8 -12.64 -20.82 13.73
CA PRO A 8 -12.26 -20.94 12.33
C PRO A 8 -10.73 -20.93 12.22
N HIS A 9 -10.18 -22.08 11.84
CA HIS A 9 -8.79 -22.19 11.43
C HIS A 9 -8.51 -21.24 10.26
N TYR A 10 -7.90 -20.09 10.55
CA TYR A 10 -7.28 -19.24 9.55
C TYR A 10 -6.17 -20.04 8.86
N LYS A 11 -6.45 -20.52 7.65
CA LYS A 11 -5.43 -21.10 6.78
C LYS A 11 -4.43 -19.99 6.44
N LYS A 12 -3.21 -20.07 6.99
CA LYS A 12 -2.05 -19.32 6.50
C LYS A 12 -1.95 -19.57 4.99
N LYS A 13 -2.22 -18.54 4.18
CA LYS A 13 -1.92 -18.61 2.74
C LYS A 13 -0.40 -18.69 2.60
N THR A 14 0.06 -19.88 2.21
CA THR A 14 1.44 -20.16 1.83
C THR A 14 1.91 -19.13 0.83
N THR A 15 2.94 -18.38 1.21
CA THR A 15 3.67 -17.45 0.34
C THR A 15 4.29 -18.27 -0.79
N ARG A 16 3.65 -18.27 -1.97
CA ARG A 16 4.30 -18.75 -3.18
C ARG A 16 5.45 -17.80 -3.47
N ASN A 17 6.68 -18.32 -3.46
CA ASN A 17 7.86 -17.64 -3.97
C ASN A 17 7.61 -17.31 -5.45
N SER A 18 7.21 -16.08 -5.74
CA SER A 18 7.17 -15.54 -7.09
C SER A 18 8.55 -14.96 -7.37
N SER A 19 9.36 -15.72 -8.10
CA SER A 19 10.72 -15.41 -8.52
C SER A 19 10.81 -14.40 -9.68
N ASP A 20 9.90 -13.42 -9.75
CA ASP A 20 9.93 -12.33 -10.73
C ASP A 20 9.86 -10.99 -9.98
N LEU A 21 10.91 -10.66 -9.23
CA LEU A 21 10.96 -9.49 -8.37
C LEU A 21 11.03 -8.19 -9.21
N GLU A 22 9.87 -7.59 -9.49
CA GLU A 22 9.74 -6.12 -9.63
C GLU A 22 10.08 -5.38 -8.30
N THR A 23 10.64 -6.04 -7.27
CA THR A 23 10.88 -5.45 -5.95
C THR A 23 12.33 -5.02 -5.70
N SER A 24 13.22 -5.08 -6.70
CA SER A 24 14.61 -4.63 -6.55
C SER A 24 14.97 -3.54 -7.56
N PHE A 25 14.24 -2.43 -7.57
CA PHE A 25 14.68 -1.24 -8.30
C PHE A 25 15.79 -0.54 -7.48
N PRO A 26 16.95 -0.23 -8.08
CA PRO A 26 17.99 0.54 -7.41
C PRO A 26 17.43 1.88 -6.92
N GLY A 27 17.48 2.12 -5.61
CA GLY A 27 17.00 3.36 -4.98
C GLY A 27 15.54 3.35 -4.51
N LEU A 28 14.82 2.21 -4.59
CA LEU A 28 13.50 2.07 -3.99
C LEU A 28 13.60 2.14 -2.46
N LYS A 29 12.77 2.98 -1.82
CA LYS A 29 12.69 3.08 -0.36
C LYS A 29 11.50 2.28 0.16
N GLY A 30 11.63 1.71 1.35
CA GLY A 30 10.57 0.95 2.00
C GLY A 30 10.31 -0.43 1.38
N LYS A 31 9.24 -1.08 1.85
CA LYS A 31 8.72 -2.37 1.37
C LYS A 31 7.43 -2.16 0.59
N PRO A 32 7.25 -2.77 -0.59
CA PRO A 32 6.03 -2.61 -1.38
C PRO A 32 4.84 -3.29 -0.72
N ILE A 33 3.67 -2.64 -0.83
CA ILE A 33 2.39 -3.31 -0.57
C ILE A 33 1.96 -3.98 -1.88
N ILE A 34 2.03 -5.31 -1.90
CA ILE A 34 1.87 -6.12 -3.12
C ILE A 34 0.45 -6.67 -3.32
N SER A 35 -0.45 -6.44 -2.36
CA SER A 35 -1.80 -6.98 -2.36
C SER A 35 -2.79 -5.93 -1.92
N TRP A 36 -3.72 -5.59 -2.80
CA TRP A 36 -4.89 -4.76 -2.56
C TRP A 36 -6.14 -5.55 -2.98
N GLU A 37 -7.27 -5.31 -2.32
CA GLU A 37 -8.57 -5.74 -2.83
C GLU A 37 -9.00 -4.80 -3.97
N GLU A 38 -9.66 -5.33 -5.00
CA GLU A 38 -9.94 -4.60 -6.24
C GLU A 38 -11.38 -4.79 -6.76
N LYS A 39 -12.16 -5.69 -6.16
CA LYS A 39 -13.48 -6.15 -6.65
C LYS A 39 -14.59 -6.09 -5.62
N VAL A 40 -14.30 -6.28 -4.34
CA VAL A 40 -15.31 -6.47 -3.28
C VAL A 40 -15.23 -5.34 -2.26
N GLY A 41 -16.36 -5.03 -1.62
CA GLY A 41 -16.44 -3.99 -0.58
C GLY A 41 -16.46 -2.59 -1.16
N LEU A 42 -15.69 -1.68 -0.55
CA LEU A 42 -15.51 -0.31 -1.06
C LEU A 42 -14.57 -0.26 -2.27
N ALA A 43 -13.76 -1.31 -2.46
CA ALA A 43 -12.82 -1.40 -3.55
C ALA A 43 -13.53 -1.57 -4.89
N HIS A 44 -13.05 -0.84 -5.90
CA HIS A 44 -13.53 -0.97 -7.25
C HIS A 44 -12.44 -0.58 -8.24
N LEU A 45 -12.47 -1.21 -9.42
CA LEU A 45 -11.53 -0.94 -10.49
C LEU A 45 -12.28 -0.73 -11.81
N ARG A 46 -12.22 0.50 -12.34
CA ARG A 46 -12.80 0.87 -13.64
C ARG A 46 -11.77 1.66 -14.43
N GLU A 47 -11.69 1.43 -15.74
CA GLU A 47 -10.74 2.12 -16.63
C GLU A 47 -9.25 2.10 -16.21
N MET A 48 -8.88 1.15 -15.34
CA MET A 48 -7.52 0.85 -14.92
C MET A 48 -7.32 -0.67 -14.87
N ARG A 49 -6.07 -1.13 -14.80
CA ARG A 49 -5.74 -2.55 -14.56
C ARG A 49 -5.01 -2.67 -13.24
N TYR A 50 -5.23 -3.74 -12.51
CA TYR A 50 -4.47 -4.06 -11.32
C TYR A 50 -3.53 -5.23 -11.58
N SER A 51 -2.32 -5.18 -11.02
CA SER A 51 -1.40 -6.32 -11.00
C SER A 51 -0.35 -6.12 -9.91
N GLN A 52 -0.15 -7.13 -9.07
CA GLN A 52 0.95 -7.19 -8.09
C GLN A 52 1.11 -5.89 -7.26
N GLY A 53 0.02 -5.39 -6.67
CA GLY A 53 0.06 -4.19 -5.84
C GLY A 53 0.04 -2.87 -6.59
N SER A 54 -0.04 -2.89 -7.93
CA SER A 54 0.06 -1.69 -8.76
C SER A 54 -1.22 -1.39 -9.54
N LEU A 55 -1.62 -0.12 -9.58
CA LEU A 55 -2.62 0.41 -10.51
C LEU A 55 -1.94 0.80 -11.82
N ARG A 56 -2.36 0.20 -12.93
CA ARG A 56 -1.85 0.44 -14.27
C ARG A 56 -2.83 1.28 -15.09
N ILE A 57 -2.34 2.39 -15.59
CA ILE A 57 -3.09 3.38 -16.37
C ILE A 57 -3.41 2.83 -17.76
N LYS A 58 -4.69 2.90 -18.17
CA LYS A 58 -5.14 2.52 -19.53
C LYS A 58 -5.11 3.67 -20.53
N HIS A 59 -5.41 4.90 -20.10
CA HIS A 59 -5.54 6.04 -21.00
C HIS A 59 -4.62 7.17 -20.54
N ARG A 60 -4.02 7.90 -21.49
CA ARG A 60 -3.25 9.09 -21.12
C ARG A 60 -4.18 10.18 -20.58
N GLY A 61 -3.70 10.97 -19.62
CA GLY A 61 -4.47 12.09 -19.09
C GLY A 61 -3.91 12.62 -17.77
N LEU A 62 -4.66 13.55 -17.18
CA LEU A 62 -4.42 14.05 -15.83
C LEU A 62 -5.16 13.18 -14.82
N TYR A 63 -4.44 12.67 -13.84
CA TYR A 63 -5.00 11.82 -12.80
C TYR A 63 -4.76 12.44 -11.42
N TYR A 64 -5.80 12.46 -10.60
CA TYR A 64 -5.62 12.64 -9.17
C TYR A 64 -5.33 11.28 -8.54
N ILE A 65 -4.18 11.17 -7.88
CA ILE A 65 -3.75 9.96 -7.16
C ILE A 65 -3.87 10.26 -5.68
N TYR A 66 -4.40 9.31 -4.92
CA TYR A 66 -4.49 9.39 -3.46
C TYR A 66 -4.15 8.06 -2.81
N ALA A 67 -3.56 8.13 -1.61
CA ALA A 67 -3.28 6.95 -0.81
C ALA A 67 -3.37 7.28 0.68
N GLN A 68 -3.98 6.38 1.45
CA GLN A 68 -3.93 6.39 2.90
C GLN A 68 -3.27 5.11 3.39
N ILE A 69 -2.40 5.23 4.39
CA ILE A 69 -1.90 4.09 5.17
C ILE A 69 -2.10 4.39 6.64
N LEU A 70 -2.86 3.53 7.31
CA LEU A 70 -2.90 3.51 8.77
C LEU A 70 -1.80 2.58 9.29
N PHE A 71 -0.83 3.16 9.99
CA PHE A 71 0.12 2.41 10.79
C PHE A 71 -0.47 2.20 12.18
N ARG A 72 -0.65 0.94 12.57
CA ARG A 72 -1.15 0.53 13.88
C ARG A 72 -0.23 -0.47 14.53
N TYR A 73 0.02 -0.24 15.80
CA TYR A 73 0.71 -1.19 16.66
C TYR A 73 -0.27 -2.14 17.34
N HIS A 74 0.11 -3.41 17.37
CA HIS A 74 -0.61 -4.45 18.09
C HIS A 74 0.19 -4.82 19.34
N ALA A 75 -0.43 -4.70 20.52
CA ALA A 75 0.21 -4.98 21.81
C ALA A 75 0.78 -6.41 21.90
N ASP A 76 0.23 -7.36 21.13
CA ASP A 76 0.63 -8.76 21.09
C ASP A 76 2.03 -9.00 20.49
N HIS A 77 2.63 -7.99 19.86
CA HIS A 77 3.98 -8.05 19.29
C HIS A 77 4.85 -6.92 19.89
N PRO A 78 5.38 -7.11 21.12
CA PRO A 78 6.28 -6.14 21.75
C PRO A 78 7.46 -5.82 20.83
N MET A 79 7.47 -4.60 20.29
CA MET A 79 8.56 -4.14 19.42
C MET A 79 9.69 -3.57 20.26
N VAL A 80 10.91 -4.02 19.96
CA VAL A 80 12.13 -3.75 20.72
C VAL A 80 12.63 -2.30 20.56
N THR A 81 12.19 -1.57 19.52
CA THR A 81 12.71 -0.22 19.22
C THR A 81 11.72 0.89 19.59
N ARG A 82 12.27 1.96 20.17
CA ARG A 82 11.50 3.07 20.77
C ARG A 82 11.06 4.15 19.79
N GLU A 83 11.58 4.15 18.56
CA GLU A 83 11.28 5.16 17.53
C GLU A 83 11.20 4.50 16.14
N TYR A 84 10.11 4.75 15.44
CA TYR A 84 9.93 4.37 14.03
C TYR A 84 9.64 5.60 13.20
N GLN A 85 10.37 5.75 12.10
CA GLN A 85 9.93 6.60 11.00
C GLN A 85 8.83 5.84 10.24
N LEU A 86 7.60 6.33 10.31
CA LEU A 86 6.44 5.80 9.61
C LEU A 86 6.31 6.55 8.30
N ILE A 87 6.76 5.94 7.20
CA ILE A 87 6.86 6.65 5.92
C ILE A 87 6.04 5.89 4.89
N GLN A 88 5.16 6.62 4.22
CA GLN A 88 4.42 6.20 3.04
C GLN A 88 5.11 6.82 1.81
N TYR A 89 5.35 6.01 0.79
CA TYR A 89 5.88 6.45 -0.50
C TYR A 89 4.94 6.01 -1.61
N VAL A 90 4.55 6.93 -2.48
CA VAL A 90 3.80 6.63 -3.71
C VAL A 90 4.74 6.78 -4.89
N TYR A 91 4.88 5.72 -5.68
CA TYR A 91 5.79 5.66 -6.82
C TYR A 91 5.02 5.54 -8.13
N ARG A 92 5.59 6.13 -9.17
CA ARG A 92 5.23 5.91 -10.57
C ARG A 92 6.34 5.13 -11.27
N LYS A 93 6.03 3.97 -11.84
CA LYS A 93 6.92 3.24 -12.78
C LYS A 93 6.44 3.49 -14.21
N MET A 94 7.27 4.14 -15.00
CA MET A 94 7.01 4.38 -16.42
C MET A 94 7.53 3.22 -17.25
N SER A 95 6.87 2.92 -18.38
CA SER A 95 7.32 1.81 -19.25
C SER A 95 8.71 2.04 -19.85
N LYS A 96 9.08 3.30 -20.10
CA LYS A 96 10.34 3.69 -20.76
C LYS A 96 11.48 4.05 -19.79
N TYR A 97 11.23 4.07 -18.48
CA TYR A 97 12.22 4.51 -17.50
C TYR A 97 12.47 3.39 -16.48
N PRO A 98 13.72 2.90 -16.32
CA PRO A 98 14.00 1.68 -15.58
C PRO A 98 13.82 1.82 -14.06
N LYS A 99 13.87 3.04 -13.52
CA LYS A 99 13.74 3.30 -12.07
C LYS A 99 12.39 3.94 -11.76
N PRO A 100 11.65 3.49 -10.73
CA PRO A 100 10.44 4.17 -10.30
C PRO A 100 10.72 5.60 -9.83
N THR A 101 9.85 6.53 -10.18
CA THR A 101 9.90 7.93 -9.72
C THR A 101 9.02 8.08 -8.49
N LEU A 102 9.58 8.61 -7.40
CA LEU A 102 8.81 8.97 -6.21
C LEU A 102 7.96 10.21 -6.52
N ILE A 103 6.65 10.11 -6.36
CA ILE A 103 5.71 11.19 -6.70
C ILE A 103 5.01 11.80 -5.47
N LEU A 104 4.81 11.03 -4.40
CA LEU A 104 4.32 11.52 -3.11
C LEU A 104 5.08 10.84 -1.97
N ARG A 105 5.32 11.58 -0.88
CA ARG A 105 5.92 11.05 0.35
C ARG A 105 5.25 11.69 1.56
N GLY A 106 4.63 10.87 2.39
CA GLY A 106 4.16 11.27 3.72
C GLY A 106 5.02 10.62 4.79
N ALA A 107 5.34 11.34 5.85
CA ALA A 107 6.11 10.82 6.98
C ALA A 107 5.45 11.22 8.30
N SER A 108 5.46 10.30 9.24
CA SER A 108 5.12 10.53 10.64
C SER A 108 6.20 9.90 11.51
N THR A 109 6.34 10.41 12.72
CA THR A 109 7.31 9.90 13.69
C THR A 109 6.56 9.30 14.85
N TRP A 110 6.90 8.06 15.16
CA TRP A 110 6.41 7.40 16.35
C TRP A 110 7.14 7.91 17.58
N CYS A 111 6.40 8.28 18.62
CA CYS A 111 6.93 8.55 19.96
C CYS A 111 6.24 7.62 20.97
N SER A 112 6.99 7.14 21.96
CA SER A 112 6.51 6.17 22.96
C SER A 112 5.25 6.65 23.70
N GLY A 113 4.13 5.96 23.49
CA GLY A 113 2.83 6.16 24.16
C GLY A 113 1.96 4.90 24.11
N ASN A 114 0.83 4.90 24.84
CA ASN A 114 -0.01 3.70 25.02
C ASN A 114 -1.04 3.47 23.89
N HIS A 115 -1.37 4.47 23.07
CA HIS A 115 -2.33 4.35 21.96
C HIS A 115 -1.70 4.89 20.69
N ASN A 116 -1.48 4.03 19.70
CA ASN A 116 -0.58 4.38 18.61
C ASN A 116 -1.14 4.03 17.24
N LEU A 117 -1.91 4.98 16.72
CA LEU A 117 -2.49 4.97 15.38
C LEU A 117 -1.93 6.17 14.63
N TYR A 118 -1.34 5.94 13.47
CA TYR A 118 -0.80 6.99 12.63
C TYR A 118 -1.30 6.81 11.21
N SER A 119 -2.25 7.64 10.80
CA SER A 119 -2.72 7.69 9.42
C SER A 119 -1.86 8.66 8.63
N VAL A 120 -1.34 8.20 7.49
CA VAL A 120 -0.65 9.03 6.52
C VAL A 120 -1.49 9.04 5.25
N TYR A 121 -2.15 10.16 5.00
CA TYR A 121 -2.89 10.43 3.76
C TYR A 121 -2.11 11.43 2.90
N GLN A 122 -1.99 11.15 1.61
CA GLN A 122 -1.41 12.06 0.62
C GLN A 122 -2.19 11.96 -0.69
N GLY A 123 -2.22 13.05 -1.46
CA GLY A 123 -2.76 13.04 -2.81
C GLY A 123 -2.22 14.18 -3.67
N GLY A 124 -2.29 14.01 -4.99
CA GLY A 124 -1.78 14.98 -5.95
C GLY A 124 -2.18 14.68 -7.40
N VAL A 125 -2.09 15.70 -8.25
CA VAL A 125 -2.43 15.60 -9.67
C VAL A 125 -1.17 15.35 -10.50
N PHE A 126 -1.21 14.36 -11.38
CA PHE A 126 -0.09 13.97 -12.23
C PHE A 126 -0.54 13.67 -13.67
N SER A 127 0.28 14.07 -14.64
CA SER A 127 0.12 13.64 -16.04
C SER A 127 0.68 12.24 -16.22
N LEU A 128 -0.17 11.28 -16.59
CA LEU A 128 0.16 9.86 -16.74
C LEU A 128 -0.03 9.39 -18.18
N LEU A 129 0.79 8.43 -18.58
CA LEU A 129 0.75 7.78 -19.88
C LEU A 129 0.13 6.38 -19.77
N ASN A 130 -0.36 5.86 -20.90
CA ASN A 130 -0.76 4.46 -20.98
C ASN A 130 0.40 3.54 -20.52
N GLY A 131 0.07 2.60 -19.66
CA GLY A 131 1.01 1.61 -19.16
C GLY A 131 1.82 2.04 -17.93
N ASP A 132 1.75 3.30 -17.52
CA ASP A 132 2.32 3.72 -16.24
C ASP A 132 1.69 2.94 -15.09
N LYS A 133 2.52 2.55 -14.12
CA LYS A 133 2.11 1.84 -12.91
C LYS A 133 2.28 2.74 -11.69
N ILE A 134 1.26 2.80 -10.83
CA ILE A 134 1.28 3.48 -9.55
C ILE A 134 1.25 2.43 -8.45
N PHE A 135 2.14 2.54 -7.47
CA PHE A 135 2.21 1.60 -6.34
C PHE A 135 2.74 2.29 -5.08
N VAL A 136 2.50 1.64 -3.93
CA VAL A 136 2.88 2.17 -2.61
C VAL A 136 3.96 1.30 -1.99
N THR A 137 4.94 1.95 -1.38
CA THR A 137 5.85 1.32 -0.43
C THR A 137 5.75 2.00 0.93
N VAL A 138 6.09 1.27 1.99
CA VAL A 138 6.04 1.76 3.37
C VAL A 138 7.32 1.43 4.12
N SER A 139 7.66 2.21 5.15
CA SER A 139 8.84 1.93 5.99
C SER A 139 8.74 0.59 6.72
N ASN A 140 7.53 0.21 7.18
CA ASN A 140 7.28 -1.07 7.84
C ASN A 140 5.89 -1.63 7.47
N VAL A 141 5.86 -2.71 6.69
CA VAL A 141 4.61 -3.35 6.25
C VAL A 141 3.89 -4.09 7.36
N SER A 142 4.60 -4.55 8.39
CA SER A 142 4.00 -5.29 9.52
C SER A 142 3.14 -4.42 10.42
N LEU A 143 3.22 -3.10 10.28
CA LEU A 143 2.42 -2.13 11.02
C LEU A 143 1.21 -1.63 10.21
N VAL A 144 1.04 -2.03 8.95
CA VAL A 144 -0.05 -1.54 8.12
C VAL A 144 -1.35 -2.24 8.53
N ASP A 145 -2.36 -1.45 8.90
CA ASP A 145 -3.72 -1.95 9.07
C ASP A 145 -4.33 -2.25 7.69
N VAL A 146 -4.88 -3.45 7.54
CA VAL A 146 -5.40 -3.98 6.26
C VAL A 146 -6.89 -3.72 6.07
N ASP A 147 -7.54 -3.11 7.04
CA ASP A 147 -8.95 -2.70 6.93
C ASP A 147 -9.16 -1.70 5.77
N GLU A 148 -10.25 -1.88 5.03
CA GLU A 148 -10.52 -1.15 3.78
C GLU A 148 -10.73 0.36 3.98
N ALA A 149 -11.19 0.79 5.15
CA ALA A 149 -11.33 2.20 5.51
C ALA A 149 -10.02 2.78 6.08
N SER A 150 -9.10 1.92 6.49
CA SER A 150 -7.85 2.30 7.15
C SER A 150 -6.72 2.53 6.15
N SER A 151 -6.55 1.64 5.17
CA SER A 151 -5.47 1.71 4.17
C SER A 151 -5.98 1.44 2.76
N TYR A 152 -5.69 2.37 1.84
CA TYR A 152 -6.15 2.28 0.46
C TYR A 152 -5.25 3.06 -0.50
N LEU A 153 -5.31 2.68 -1.79
CA LEU A 153 -4.69 3.36 -2.92
C LEU A 153 -5.75 3.54 -4.00
N GLY A 154 -5.86 4.75 -4.54
CA GLY A 154 -6.79 5.03 -5.63
C GLY A 154 -6.30 6.12 -6.56
N ALA A 155 -6.94 6.17 -7.72
CA ALA A 155 -6.75 7.24 -8.69
C ALA A 155 -8.00 7.40 -9.56
N PHE A 156 -8.25 8.62 -10.04
CA PHE A 156 -9.27 8.88 -11.05
C PHE A 156 -8.77 9.90 -12.07
N LYS A 157 -9.23 9.76 -13.32
CA LYS A 157 -8.92 10.68 -14.41
C LYS A 157 -9.75 11.95 -14.24
N MET A 158 -9.15 13.11 -14.44
CA MET A 158 -9.80 14.43 -14.30
C MET A 158 -10.31 15.00 -15.63
N ASP A 159 -9.77 14.50 -16.74
CA ASP A 159 -10.04 14.95 -18.11
C ASP A 159 -10.55 13.81 -19.01
#